data_AF-A0AAV0QSW2-F1
#
_entry.id   AF-A0AAV0QSW2-F1
#
_cell.length_a   1.000
_cell.length_b   1.000
_cell.length_c   1.000
_cell.angle_alpha   90.00
_cell.angle_beta   90.00
_cell.angle_gamma   90.00
#
_symmetry.space_group_name_H-M   'P 1'
#
loop_
_entity.id
_entity.type
_entity.pdbx_description
1 polymer ?
#
loop_
_entity_poly.entity_id
_entity_poly.type
_entity_poly.pdbx_seq_one_letter_code
_entity_poly.pdbx_strand_id
1 'polypeptide(L)'
;MQNPTALCFLLAAYTRVLRAQNRVVQCGDVNIAPSRLDRFVEGQVDYILGSNPLGMSYMVGYGSKYPQRIHHRGSVLPDIRKHPERIGCSEGYGFFRNVTSNPNVLIGAVVGGPDVNDRFQDSRLVVSQSEPTTYINAPFVGVLAFVKGRANV
;
A
#
# COMPACT_ATOMS: atom_id res chain seq x y z
N MET A 1 -4.66 0.00 -2.51
CA MET A 1 -5.02 0.07 -1.09
C MET A 1 -5.49 1.46 -0.68
N GLN A 2 -6.23 2.17 -1.55
CA GLN A 2 -6.61 3.56 -1.30
C GLN A 2 -7.54 3.70 -0.09
N ASN A 3 -8.63 2.94 -0.05
CA ASN A 3 -9.61 3.04 1.02
C ASN A 3 -9.04 2.57 2.38
N PRO A 4 -8.37 1.39 2.47
CA PRO A 4 -7.80 0.95 3.74
C PRO A 4 -6.81 1.95 4.34
N THR A 5 -5.91 2.50 3.53
CA THR A 5 -4.90 3.46 4.01
C THR A 5 -5.52 4.76 4.50
N ALA A 6 -6.46 5.34 3.75
CA ALA A 6 -7.16 6.56 4.13
C ALA A 6 -8.04 6.38 5.39
N LEU A 7 -8.81 5.29 5.46
CA LEU A 7 -9.65 4.98 6.61
C LEU A 7 -8.80 4.73 7.86
N CYS A 8 -7.71 3.97 7.74
CA CYS A 8 -6.80 3.74 8.85
C CYS A 8 -6.18 5.04 9.36
N PHE A 9 -5.84 5.98 8.47
CA PHE A 9 -5.33 7.28 8.87
C PHE A 9 -6.35 8.08 9.68
N LEU A 10 -7.62 8.10 9.24
CA LEU A 10 -8.70 8.74 9.98
C LEU A 10 -8.94 8.07 11.34
N LEU A 11 -8.97 6.74 11.39
CA LEU A 11 -9.13 6.00 12.64
C LEU A 11 -7.96 6.26 13.59
N ALA A 12 -6.72 6.24 13.10
CA ALA A 12 -5.53 6.55 13.88
C ALA A 12 -5.61 7.96 14.49
N ALA A 13 -5.96 8.97 13.68
CA ALA A 13 -6.18 10.33 14.17
C ALA A 13 -7.30 10.40 15.21
N TYR A 14 -8.43 9.73 14.95
CA TYR A 14 -9.58 9.74 15.85
C TYR A 14 -9.31 9.05 17.19
N THR A 15 -8.50 7.97 17.21
CA THR A 15 -8.09 7.34 18.47
C THR A 15 -7.37 8.32 19.41
N ARG A 16 -6.59 9.27 18.86
CA ARG A 16 -5.89 10.29 19.65
C ARG A 16 -6.89 11.26 20.29
N VAL A 17 -7.93 11.65 19.55
CA VAL A 17 -9.02 12.49 20.06
C VAL A 17 -9.77 11.78 21.19
N LEU A 18 -10.14 10.51 20.99
CA LEU A 18 -10.83 9.72 22.01
C LEU A 18 -10.02 9.60 23.31
N ARG A 19 -8.70 9.34 23.21
CA ARG A 19 -7.82 9.31 24.39
C ARG A 19 -7.74 10.67 25.08
N ALA A 20 -7.54 11.75 24.33
CA ALA A 20 -7.43 13.09 24.89
C ALA A 20 -8.71 13.53 25.63
N GLN A 21 -9.87 13.04 25.21
CA GLN A 21 -11.16 13.34 25.82
C GLN A 21 -11.62 12.28 26.85
N ASN A 22 -10.86 11.20 27.05
CA ASN A 22 -11.27 10.04 27.84
C ASN A 22 -12.64 9.47 27.41
N ARG A 23 -12.84 9.31 26.09
CA ARG A 23 -14.11 8.86 25.49
C ARG A 23 -13.97 7.53 24.77
N VAL A 24 -15.12 6.86 24.63
CA VAL A 24 -15.31 5.68 23.77
C VAL A 24 -16.37 6.01 22.71
N VAL A 25 -16.39 5.25 21.61
CA VAL A 25 -17.47 5.34 20.63
C VAL A 25 -18.57 4.37 21.02
N GLN A 26 -19.82 4.84 21.06
CA GLN A 26 -20.99 4.00 21.31
C GLN A 26 -21.74 3.79 19.99
N CYS A 27 -21.93 2.54 19.60
CA CYS A 27 -22.68 2.13 18.41
C CYS A 27 -23.78 1.16 18.83
N GLY A 28 -24.96 1.70 19.20
CA GLY A 28 -26.00 0.90 19.87
C GLY A 28 -25.45 0.28 21.15
N ASP A 29 -25.55 -1.04 21.26
CA ASP A 29 -25.06 -1.80 22.42
C ASP A 29 -23.54 -2.08 22.38
N VAL A 30 -22.84 -1.61 21.35
CA VAL A 30 -21.41 -1.86 21.16
C VAL A 30 -20.58 -0.66 21.61
N ASN A 31 -19.76 -0.87 22.64
CA ASN A 31 -18.73 0.08 23.05
C ASN A 31 -17.41 -0.20 22.30
N ILE A 32 -16.86 0.81 21.65
CA ILE A 32 -15.59 0.75 20.93
C ILE A 32 -14.58 1.64 21.66
N ALA A 33 -13.71 1.00 22.44
CA ALA A 33 -12.59 1.67 23.09
C ALA A 33 -11.49 2.02 22.07
N PRO A 34 -10.64 3.04 22.34
CA PRO A 34 -9.51 3.39 21.48
C PRO A 34 -8.59 2.20 21.15
N SER A 35 -8.38 1.29 22.10
CA SER A 35 -7.58 0.06 21.92
C SER A 35 -8.16 -0.92 20.90
N ARG A 36 -9.47 -0.90 20.65
CA ARG A 36 -10.09 -1.70 19.59
C ARG A 36 -9.79 -1.10 18.21
N LEU A 37 -9.76 0.23 18.11
CA LEU A 37 -9.41 0.92 16.87
C LEU A 37 -7.91 0.79 16.56
N ASP A 38 -7.04 0.80 17.58
CA ASP A 38 -5.61 0.54 17.40
C ASP A 38 -5.36 -0.80 16.74
N ARG A 39 -5.91 -1.88 17.32
CA ARG A 39 -5.76 -3.24 16.80
C ARG A 39 -6.31 -3.39 15.39
N PHE A 40 -7.38 -2.67 15.06
CA PHE A 40 -7.90 -2.65 13.69
C PHE A 40 -6.89 -2.01 12.73
N VAL A 41 -6.33 -0.85 13.08
CA VAL A 41 -5.33 -0.16 12.27
C VAL A 41 -4.06 -1.00 12.13
N GLU A 42 -3.57 -1.59 13.21
CA GLU A 42 -2.42 -2.50 13.22
C GLU A 42 -2.66 -3.71 12.30
N GLY A 43 -3.83 -4.35 12.40
CA GLY A 43 -4.18 -5.48 11.53
C GLY A 43 -4.25 -5.10 10.04
N GLN A 44 -4.67 -3.87 9.70
CA GLN A 44 -4.65 -3.39 8.32
C GLN A 44 -3.22 -3.10 7.83
N VAL A 45 -2.35 -2.56 8.69
CA VAL A 45 -0.92 -2.40 8.37
C VAL A 45 -0.29 -3.76 8.12
N ASP A 46 -0.50 -4.72 9.02
CA ASP A 46 0.03 -6.07 8.90
C ASP A 46 -0.47 -6.73 7.61
N TYR A 47 -1.76 -6.61 7.29
CA TYR A 47 -2.32 -7.12 6.04
C TYR A 47 -1.64 -6.50 4.82
N ILE A 48 -1.45 -5.17 4.78
CA ILE A 48 -0.77 -4.48 3.68
C ILE A 48 0.70 -4.94 3.55
N LEU A 49 1.36 -5.23 4.67
CA LEU A 49 2.78 -5.57 4.72
C LEU A 49 3.08 -7.08 4.64
N GLY A 50 2.06 -7.94 4.60
CA GLY A 50 2.23 -9.37 4.27
C GLY A 50 1.38 -10.37 5.05
N SER A 51 0.69 -9.96 6.11
CA SER A 51 -0.21 -10.83 6.88
C SER A 51 -1.56 -10.99 6.18
N ASN A 52 -1.52 -11.60 5.00
CA ASN A 52 -2.66 -11.89 4.15
C ASN A 52 -2.53 -13.29 3.54
N PRO A 53 -3.59 -13.86 2.92
CA PRO A 53 -3.56 -15.23 2.40
C PRO A 53 -2.45 -15.51 1.37
N LEU A 54 -1.93 -14.49 0.69
CA LEU A 54 -0.85 -14.62 -0.28
C LEU A 54 0.54 -14.52 0.35
N GLY A 55 0.66 -14.18 1.63
CA GLY A 55 1.94 -13.89 2.29
C GLY A 55 2.74 -12.80 1.56
N MET A 56 2.04 -11.86 0.92
CA MET A 56 2.63 -10.88 0.00
C MET A 56 2.48 -9.46 0.56
N SER A 57 3.57 -8.72 0.67
CA SER A 57 3.53 -7.28 0.91
C SER A 57 2.98 -6.57 -0.33
N TYR A 58 1.95 -5.74 -0.15
CA TYR A 58 1.47 -4.82 -1.19
C TYR A 58 2.27 -3.51 -1.24
N MET A 59 3.32 -3.38 -0.42
CA MET A 59 4.34 -2.36 -0.55
C MET A 59 5.56 -2.92 -1.28
N VAL A 60 5.87 -2.31 -2.43
CA VAL A 60 6.99 -2.71 -3.30
C VAL A 60 8.32 -2.58 -2.56
N GLY A 61 9.14 -3.63 -2.62
CA GLY A 61 10.45 -3.67 -1.98
C GLY A 61 10.43 -3.94 -0.48
N TYR A 62 9.26 -4.22 0.12
CA TYR A 62 9.14 -4.60 1.53
C TYR A 62 8.81 -6.09 1.66
N GLY A 63 9.43 -6.78 2.64
CA GLY A 63 9.24 -8.21 2.87
C GLY A 63 9.87 -9.11 1.82
N SER A 64 9.68 -10.43 1.95
CA SER A 64 10.25 -11.44 1.05
C SER A 64 9.47 -11.64 -0.25
N LYS A 65 8.21 -11.19 -0.31
CA LYS A 65 7.32 -11.32 -1.47
C LYS A 65 6.53 -10.04 -1.66
N TYR A 66 6.67 -9.41 -2.83
CA TYR A 66 5.99 -8.15 -3.19
C TYR A 66 5.75 -8.07 -4.72
N PRO A 67 4.82 -7.21 -5.20
CA PRO A 67 4.56 -6.99 -6.62
C PRO A 67 5.80 -6.55 -7.39
N GLN A 68 6.14 -7.23 -8.47
CA GLN A 68 7.30 -6.93 -9.32
C GLN A 68 6.89 -6.30 -10.65
N ARG A 69 5.60 -6.29 -10.99
CA ARG A 69 5.08 -5.84 -12.29
C ARG A 69 4.00 -4.78 -12.10
N ILE A 70 4.33 -3.73 -11.36
CA ILE A 70 3.42 -2.61 -11.07
C ILE A 70 3.20 -1.70 -12.30
N HIS A 71 2.03 -1.08 -12.38
CA HIS A 71 1.68 -0.12 -13.44
C HIS A 71 2.35 1.24 -13.17
N HIS A 72 3.67 1.36 -13.40
CA HIS A 72 4.38 2.62 -13.25
C HIS A 72 5.44 2.82 -14.34
N ARG A 73 5.25 3.83 -15.20
CA ARG A 73 6.10 4.05 -16.39
C ARG A 73 7.60 4.08 -16.06
N GLY A 74 8.01 4.88 -15.08
CA GLY A 74 9.42 4.97 -14.66
C GLY A 74 9.97 3.68 -14.04
N SER A 75 9.09 2.79 -13.57
CA SER A 75 9.49 1.48 -13.04
C SER A 75 9.74 0.48 -14.17
N VAL A 76 8.98 0.59 -15.27
CA VAL A 76 9.02 -0.28 -16.44
C VAL A 76 10.18 0.02 -17.40
N LEU A 77 10.45 1.30 -17.66
CA LEU A 77 11.41 1.71 -18.68
C LEU A 77 12.85 1.38 -18.26
N PRO A 78 13.75 1.07 -19.21
CA PRO A 78 15.15 0.81 -18.88
C PRO A 78 15.80 2.05 -18.25
N ASP A 79 16.79 1.81 -17.40
CA ASP A 79 17.62 2.86 -16.82
C ASP A 79 18.37 3.63 -17.93
N ILE A 80 18.40 4.96 -17.85
CA ILE A 80 19.07 5.82 -18.84
C ILE A 80 20.58 5.51 -18.97
N ARG A 81 21.21 4.97 -17.93
CA ARG A 81 22.61 4.52 -17.94
C ARG A 81 22.82 3.26 -18.77
N LYS A 82 21.78 2.42 -18.91
CA LYS A 82 21.79 1.19 -19.71
C LYS A 82 21.18 1.37 -21.10
N HIS A 83 20.36 2.40 -21.29
CA HIS A 83 19.72 2.75 -22.55
C HIS A 83 19.73 4.28 -22.72
N PRO A 84 20.87 4.87 -23.12
CA PRO A 84 21.01 6.32 -23.26
C PRO A 84 20.28 6.89 -24.47
N GLU A 85 19.93 6.03 -25.44
CA GLU A 85 19.18 6.40 -26.63
C GLU A 85 17.76 6.84 -26.29
N ARG A 86 17.22 7.75 -27.11
CA ARG A 86 15.84 8.21 -26.97
C ARG A 86 14.88 7.07 -27.29
N ILE A 87 13.93 6.81 -26.38
CA ILE A 87 12.81 5.91 -26.61
C ILE A 87 11.71 6.66 -27.38
N GLY A 88 11.33 6.16 -28.55
CA GLY A 88 10.25 6.70 -29.38
C GLY A 88 8.86 6.56 -28.72
N CYS A 89 7.87 7.32 -29.21
CA CYS A 89 6.55 7.42 -28.59
C CYS A 89 5.85 6.06 -28.38
N SER A 90 6.00 5.12 -29.31
CA SER A 90 5.38 3.79 -29.25
C SER A 90 6.32 2.69 -28.80
N GLU A 91 7.61 2.95 -28.68
CA GLU A 91 8.61 1.94 -28.32
C GLU A 91 8.51 1.53 -26.83
N GLY A 92 8.00 2.44 -26.00
CA GLY A 92 7.66 2.16 -24.59
C GLY A 92 6.69 1.00 -24.39
N TYR A 93 5.83 0.71 -25.38
CA TYR A 93 4.84 -0.37 -25.27
C TYR A 93 5.48 -1.76 -25.21
N GLY A 94 6.64 -1.96 -25.85
CA GLY A 94 7.37 -3.22 -25.78
C GLY A 94 7.78 -3.55 -24.34
N PHE A 95 8.36 -2.57 -23.64
CA PHE A 95 8.73 -2.69 -22.23
C PHE A 95 7.50 -2.90 -21.33
N PHE A 96 6.42 -2.16 -21.58
CA PHE A 96 5.18 -2.28 -20.82
C PHE A 96 4.53 -3.66 -20.93
N ARG A 97 4.45 -4.23 -22.13
CA ARG A 97 3.82 -5.53 -22.41
C ARG A 97 4.69 -6.72 -22.02
N ASN A 98 5.98 -6.53 -21.79
CA ASN A 98 6.90 -7.60 -21.38
C ASN A 98 6.39 -8.30 -20.09
N VAL A 99 6.60 -9.60 -19.95
CA VAL A 99 6.21 -10.37 -18.75
C VAL A 99 7.28 -10.41 -17.66
N THR A 100 8.49 -9.90 -17.92
CA THR A 100 9.54 -9.78 -16.90
C THR A 100 9.17 -8.76 -15.82
N SER A 101 9.85 -8.84 -14.67
CA SER A 101 9.79 -7.84 -13.60
C SER A 101 10.20 -6.44 -14.10
N ASN A 102 9.71 -5.42 -13.41
CA ASN A 102 10.11 -4.03 -13.65
C ASN A 102 11.61 -3.85 -13.37
N PRO A 103 12.40 -3.27 -14.29
CA PRO A 103 13.84 -3.08 -14.10
C PRO A 103 14.18 -2.13 -12.95
N ASN A 104 13.32 -1.14 -12.67
CA ASN A 104 13.52 -0.20 -11.57
C ASN A 104 12.50 -0.48 -10.47
N VAL A 105 12.97 -0.93 -9.31
CA VAL A 105 12.11 -1.22 -8.15
C VAL A 105 11.64 0.11 -7.54
N LEU A 106 10.34 0.36 -7.57
CA LEU A 106 9.74 1.56 -6.97
C LEU A 106 9.53 1.36 -5.47
N ILE A 107 10.63 1.34 -4.71
CA ILE A 107 10.64 1.02 -3.28
C ILE A 107 9.66 1.91 -2.50
N GLY A 108 8.85 1.29 -1.66
CA GLY A 108 7.88 1.97 -0.79
C GLY A 108 6.54 2.26 -1.45
N ALA A 109 6.39 2.07 -2.76
CA ALA A 109 5.10 2.25 -3.43
C ALA A 109 4.08 1.21 -2.96
N VAL A 110 2.92 1.67 -2.52
CA VAL A 110 1.80 0.79 -2.16
C VAL A 110 0.84 0.70 -3.34
N VAL A 111 0.58 -0.53 -3.80
CA VAL A 111 -0.26 -0.77 -4.99
C VAL A 111 -1.77 -0.77 -4.66
N GLY A 112 -2.59 -0.85 -5.70
CA GLY A 112 -4.04 -1.05 -5.63
C GLY A 112 -4.48 -2.21 -4.73
N GLY A 113 -3.72 -3.31 -4.71
CA GLY A 113 -3.97 -4.45 -3.82
C GLY A 113 -4.87 -5.51 -4.45
N PRO A 114 -5.33 -6.51 -3.68
CA PRO A 114 -6.08 -7.64 -4.20
C PRO A 114 -7.53 -7.29 -4.52
N ASP A 115 -8.23 -8.22 -5.18
CA ASP A 115 -9.68 -8.18 -5.30
C ASP A 115 -10.38 -8.53 -3.97
N VAL A 116 -11.71 -8.52 -3.98
CA VAL A 116 -12.55 -8.82 -2.81
C VAL A 116 -12.41 -10.26 -2.27
N ASN A 117 -11.73 -11.15 -3.01
CA ASN A 117 -11.47 -12.54 -2.63
C ASN A 117 -9.98 -12.77 -2.31
N ASP A 118 -9.25 -11.70 -1.95
CA ASP A 118 -7.81 -11.74 -1.66
C ASP A 118 -6.93 -12.20 -2.84
N ARG A 119 -7.43 -12.14 -4.08
CA ARG A 119 -6.65 -12.52 -5.27
C ARG A 119 -5.92 -11.32 -5.85
N PHE A 120 -4.61 -11.47 -6.04
CA PHE A 120 -3.75 -10.46 -6.64
C PHE A 120 -3.06 -11.00 -7.89
N GLN A 121 -3.23 -10.33 -9.03
CA GLN A 121 -2.49 -10.60 -10.25
C GLN A 121 -1.36 -9.58 -10.39
N ASP A 122 -0.11 -10.03 -10.25
CA ASP A 122 1.08 -9.19 -10.46
C ASP A 122 1.29 -8.88 -11.94
N SER A 123 0.50 -7.95 -12.45
CA SER A 123 0.44 -7.57 -13.85
C SER A 123 0.13 -6.09 -14.01
N ARG A 124 0.94 -5.41 -14.83
CA ARG A 124 0.76 -4.01 -15.22
C ARG A 124 -0.56 -3.77 -15.94
N LEU A 125 -1.16 -4.81 -16.52
CA LEU A 125 -2.41 -4.70 -17.26
C LEU A 125 -3.62 -4.66 -16.31
N VAL A 126 -3.48 -5.15 -15.08
CA VAL A 126 -4.53 -5.05 -14.05
C VAL A 126 -4.33 -3.79 -13.23
N VAL A 127 -4.64 -2.66 -13.87
CA VAL A 127 -4.42 -1.31 -13.32
C VAL A 127 -5.01 -1.16 -11.92
N SER A 128 -6.24 -1.64 -11.71
CA SER A 128 -6.91 -1.53 -10.41
C SER A 128 -6.13 -2.16 -9.25
N GLN A 129 -5.33 -3.20 -9.51
CA GLN A 129 -4.53 -3.89 -8.50
C GLN A 129 -3.09 -3.39 -8.45
N SER A 130 -2.49 -3.09 -9.60
CA SER A 130 -1.06 -2.85 -9.73
C SER A 130 -0.65 -1.37 -9.80
N GLU A 131 -1.61 -0.44 -9.86
CA GLU A 131 -1.35 1.01 -9.87
C GLU A 131 -0.87 1.50 -8.49
N PRO A 132 0.33 2.08 -8.39
CA PRO A 132 0.74 2.85 -7.23
C PRO A 132 0.32 4.32 -7.39
N THR A 133 -0.13 4.96 -6.32
CA THR A 133 -0.49 6.38 -6.37
C THR A 133 -0.11 7.12 -5.10
N THR A 134 0.16 8.42 -5.24
CA THR A 134 0.56 9.29 -4.13
C THR A 134 -0.48 9.33 -3.01
N TYR A 135 -1.77 9.30 -3.35
CA TYR A 135 -2.87 9.33 -2.38
C TYR A 135 -3.07 8.00 -1.64
N ILE A 136 -2.48 6.88 -2.08
CA ILE A 136 -2.41 5.66 -1.25
C ILE A 136 -1.28 5.81 -0.22
N ASN A 137 -0.11 6.27 -0.67
CA ASN A 137 1.07 6.40 0.19
C ASN A 137 0.95 7.53 1.23
N ALA A 138 0.36 8.67 0.86
CA ALA A 138 0.26 9.85 1.73
C ALA A 138 -0.42 9.56 3.09
N PRO A 139 -1.64 8.99 3.17
CA PRO A 139 -2.22 8.62 4.45
C PRO A 139 -1.47 7.47 5.12
N PHE A 140 -0.91 6.53 4.34
CA PHE A 140 -0.24 5.36 4.90
C PHE A 140 1.03 5.72 5.67
N VAL A 141 1.80 6.72 5.23
CA VAL A 141 2.94 7.25 6.00
C VAL A 141 2.50 7.68 7.41
N GLY A 142 1.36 8.37 7.52
CA GLY A 142 0.80 8.76 8.82
C GLY A 142 0.36 7.57 9.67
N VAL A 143 -0.21 6.53 9.05
CA VAL A 143 -0.57 5.28 9.73
C VAL A 143 0.66 4.56 10.28
N LEU A 144 1.71 4.43 9.47
CA LEU A 144 2.97 3.80 9.89
C LEU A 144 3.63 4.57 11.04
N ALA A 145 3.64 5.90 10.97
CA ALA A 145 4.13 6.74 12.06
C ALA A 145 3.31 6.56 13.35
N PHE A 146 1.98 6.46 13.24
CA PHE A 146 1.10 6.17 14.37
C PHE A 146 1.40 4.81 15.02
N VAL A 147 1.50 3.74 14.23
CA VAL A 147 1.80 2.39 14.74
C VAL A 147 3.19 2.36 15.37
N LYS A 148 4.20 2.93 14.71
CA LYS A 148 5.57 2.95 15.25
C LYS A 148 5.69 3.78 16.53
N GLY A 149 5.02 4.93 16.59
CA GLY A 149 5.06 5.82 17.76
C GLY A 149 4.40 5.24 19.01
N ARG A 150 3.50 4.25 18.85
CA ARG A 150 2.84 3.55 19.96
C ARG A 150 3.68 2.43 20.57
N ALA A 151 4.60 1.83 19.82
CA ALA A 151 5.47 0.77 20.33
C ALA A 151 6.44 1.24 21.43
N ASN A 152 6.47 2.55 21.73
CA ASN A 152 7.33 3.20 22.71
C ASN A 152 6.55 3.84 23.88
N VAL A 153 5.27 3.46 24.09
CA VAL A 153 4.44 3.91 25.24
C VAL A 153 3.90 2.69 25.98
#